data_AF-A0A317E0V0-F1
#
_entry.id   AF-A0A317E0V0-F1
#
_cell.length_a   1.000
_cell.length_b   1.000
_cell.length_c   1.000
_cell.angle_alpha   90.00
_cell.angle_beta   90.00
_cell.angle_gamma   90.00
#
_symmetry.space_group_name_H-M   'P 1'
#
loop_
_entity.id
_entity.type
_entity.pdbx_description
1 polymer ?
#
loop_
_entity_poly.entity_id
_entity_poly.type
_entity_poly.pdbx_seq_one_letter_code
_entity_poly.pdbx_strand_id
1 'polypeptide(L)'
;MTIDDIVKQRAAALLHTFRYDWPPSVEAEDVRALDKLTFFPDAFGPGAVSGQLDRRSIANVVIMAGSDRPHDASLWVRASYRDYRGAYIAFLKKIYGLTVTPQDLAPYDVDHLLNRARAGGGGKTMLRIEAVRRSTNRQWGALIEKLAASDKIAGNRRTSRLMSYLIAGKVADCAPPAGLDDRAGREQLAVALSSRGLNPDEVRKGLDNMLGHIARNQT
;
A
#
# COMPACT_ATOMS: atom_id res chain seq x y z
N MET A 1 22.76 -6.27 2.90
CA MET A 1 21.50 -5.52 2.71
C MET A 1 20.58 -5.86 3.87
N THR A 2 20.15 -4.85 4.62
CA THR A 2 19.26 -5.01 5.78
C THR A 2 17.78 -4.99 5.36
N ILE A 3 16.88 -5.35 6.27
CA ILE A 3 15.42 -5.19 6.03
C ILE A 3 15.06 -3.72 5.81
N ASP A 4 15.67 -2.80 6.57
CA ASP A 4 15.43 -1.36 6.43
C ASP A 4 15.85 -0.86 5.04
N ASP A 5 16.99 -1.34 4.52
CA ASP A 5 17.43 -1.04 3.15
C ASP A 5 16.41 -1.53 2.11
N ILE A 6 15.89 -2.76 2.27
CA ILE A 6 14.89 -3.32 1.36
C ILE A 6 13.60 -2.52 1.43
N VAL A 7 13.09 -2.24 2.62
CA VAL A 7 11.85 -1.47 2.77
C VAL A 7 12.01 -0.08 2.14
N LYS A 8 13.14 0.60 2.33
CA LYS A 8 13.46 1.87 1.67
C LYS A 8 13.54 1.75 0.16
N GLN A 9 14.20 0.70 -0.35
CA GLN A 9 14.31 0.46 -1.79
C GLN A 9 12.94 0.19 -2.42
N ARG A 10 12.10 -0.60 -1.77
CA ARG A 10 10.73 -0.89 -2.19
C ARG A 10 9.85 0.34 -2.16
N ALA A 11 9.97 1.15 -1.10
CA ALA A 11 9.28 2.43 -1.02
C ALA A 11 9.68 3.35 -2.18
N ALA A 12 10.97 3.44 -2.51
CA ALA A 12 11.46 4.22 -3.65
C ALA A 12 10.92 3.70 -4.98
N ALA A 13 10.92 2.38 -5.20
CA ALA A 13 10.35 1.76 -6.40
C ALA A 13 8.85 2.02 -6.53
N LEU A 14 8.11 1.91 -5.42
CA LEU A 14 6.69 2.22 -5.39
C LEU A 14 6.45 3.70 -5.70
N LEU A 15 7.15 4.62 -5.04
CA LEU A 15 7.03 6.06 -5.31
C LEU A 15 7.44 6.45 -6.73
N HIS A 16 8.31 5.67 -7.39
CA HIS A 16 8.60 5.85 -8.80
C HIS A 16 7.36 5.62 -9.67
N THR A 17 6.54 4.60 -9.38
CA THR A 17 5.29 4.34 -10.13
C THR A 17 4.31 5.51 -10.02
N PHE A 18 4.26 6.22 -8.89
CA PHE A 18 3.42 7.41 -8.72
C PHE A 18 3.75 8.55 -9.69
N ARG A 19 4.95 8.56 -10.27
CA ARG A 19 5.40 9.60 -11.21
C ARG A 19 4.97 9.33 -12.65
N TYR A 20 4.76 8.07 -13.02
CA TYR A 20 4.63 7.66 -14.43
C TYR A 20 3.39 6.83 -14.72
N ASP A 21 2.93 6.04 -13.75
CA ASP A 21 1.76 5.16 -13.89
C ASP A 21 0.61 5.77 -13.12
N TRP A 22 -0.43 6.20 -13.84
CA TRP A 22 -1.64 6.72 -13.23
C TRP A 22 -2.87 5.89 -13.60
N PRO A 23 -3.59 5.32 -12.61
CA PRO A 23 -3.30 5.35 -11.17
C PRO A 23 -2.09 4.48 -10.80
N PRO A 24 -1.35 4.82 -9.73
CA PRO A 24 -0.24 4.00 -9.27
C PRO A 24 -0.75 2.61 -8.87
N SER A 25 0.12 1.61 -8.91
CA SER A 25 -0.17 0.19 -8.59
C SER A 25 -0.38 -0.06 -7.09
N VAL A 26 -1.19 0.80 -6.47
CA VAL A 26 -1.71 0.74 -5.10
C VAL A 26 -3.20 0.39 -5.09
N GLU A 27 -3.78 0.05 -6.25
CA GLU A 27 -5.19 -0.26 -6.39
C GLU A 27 -5.52 -1.73 -6.06
N ALA A 28 -6.80 -2.05 -6.12
CA ALA A 28 -7.32 -3.39 -6.02
C ALA A 28 -7.39 -3.97 -7.44
N GLU A 29 -6.77 -5.12 -7.67
CA GLU A 29 -6.64 -5.69 -9.02
C GLU A 29 -7.39 -7.01 -9.19
N ASP A 30 -7.90 -7.27 -10.39
CA ASP A 30 -8.29 -8.63 -10.79
C ASP A 30 -7.01 -9.44 -11.03
N VAL A 31 -7.01 -10.71 -10.62
CA VAL A 31 -5.85 -11.61 -10.83
C VAL A 31 -5.39 -11.65 -12.29
N ARG A 32 -6.30 -11.45 -13.26
CA ARG A 32 -6.00 -11.46 -14.69
C ARG A 32 -5.26 -10.21 -15.18
N ALA A 33 -5.26 -9.11 -14.40
CA ALA A 33 -4.54 -7.88 -14.71
C ALA A 33 -3.08 -7.90 -14.23
N LEU A 34 -2.69 -8.92 -13.45
CA LEU A 34 -1.34 -9.08 -12.95
C LEU A 34 -0.53 -9.97 -13.92
N ASP A 35 0.48 -9.39 -14.57
CA ASP A 35 1.36 -10.10 -15.50
C ASP A 35 2.47 -10.89 -14.77
N LYS A 36 2.89 -12.03 -15.36
CA LYS A 36 3.99 -12.90 -14.88
C LYS A 36 3.86 -13.31 -13.41
N LEU A 37 2.93 -14.22 -13.16
CA LEU A 37 2.54 -14.61 -11.81
C LEU A 37 3.35 -15.78 -11.25
N THR A 38 3.90 -15.59 -10.06
CA THR A 38 4.29 -16.70 -9.19
C THR A 38 3.34 -16.75 -8.00
N PHE A 39 2.78 -17.91 -7.74
CA PHE A 39 1.82 -18.12 -6.68
C PHE A 39 2.47 -18.77 -5.46
N PHE A 40 2.14 -18.28 -4.27
CA PHE A 40 2.42 -19.00 -3.02
C PHE A 40 1.12 -19.57 -2.46
N PRO A 41 0.94 -20.91 -2.53
CA PRO A 41 -0.27 -21.54 -1.99
C PRO A 41 -0.31 -21.49 -0.45
N ASP A 42 0.84 -21.52 0.23
CA ASP A 42 0.92 -21.86 1.66
C ASP A 42 1.69 -20.83 2.50
N ALA A 43 1.27 -19.57 2.52
CA ALA A 43 1.70 -18.66 3.58
C ALA A 43 0.80 -18.85 4.82
N PHE A 44 1.10 -19.94 5.57
CA PHE A 44 0.79 -20.27 6.97
C PHE A 44 -0.63 -20.05 7.55
N GLY A 45 -1.70 -20.32 6.77
CA GLY A 45 -3.08 -20.37 7.29
C GLY A 45 -3.67 -21.79 7.32
N PRO A 46 -4.49 -22.17 8.32
CA PRO A 46 -5.25 -23.42 8.28
C PRO A 46 -6.22 -23.41 7.10
N GLY A 47 -6.09 -24.40 6.20
CA GLY A 47 -6.89 -24.54 4.98
C GLY A 47 -6.15 -24.25 3.67
N ALA A 48 -4.83 -24.07 3.71
CA ALA A 48 -4.01 -23.91 2.51
C ALA A 48 -3.84 -25.27 1.78
N VAL A 49 -4.16 -25.29 0.48
CA VAL A 49 -4.05 -26.48 -0.37
C VAL A 49 -2.87 -26.25 -1.31
N SER A 50 -1.81 -27.02 -1.14
CA SER A 50 -0.67 -27.07 -2.06
C SER A 50 -1.05 -27.87 -3.31
N GLY A 51 -1.05 -27.19 -4.46
CA GLY A 51 -1.32 -27.79 -5.76
C GLY A 51 -1.12 -26.78 -6.89
N GLN A 52 -1.03 -27.28 -8.12
CA GLN A 52 -1.02 -26.43 -9.31
C GLN A 52 -2.31 -25.61 -9.29
N LEU A 53 -2.18 -24.27 -9.23
CA LEU A 53 -3.31 -23.37 -9.13
C LEU A 53 -4.18 -23.47 -10.37
N ASP A 54 -5.22 -24.30 -10.30
CA ASP A 54 -6.34 -24.15 -11.19
C ASP A 54 -7.01 -22.80 -10.90
N ARG A 55 -7.71 -22.26 -11.89
CA ARG A 55 -8.41 -20.97 -11.76
C ARG A 55 -9.50 -20.98 -10.65
N ARG A 56 -9.76 -22.11 -9.99
CA ARG A 56 -10.84 -22.31 -9.02
C ARG A 56 -10.35 -22.32 -7.56
N SER A 57 -9.07 -22.56 -7.25
CA SER A 57 -8.57 -22.67 -5.86
C SER A 57 -8.00 -21.38 -5.24
N ILE A 58 -8.26 -20.21 -5.84
CA ILE A 58 -7.54 -18.97 -5.51
C ILE A 58 -7.88 -18.40 -4.10
N ALA A 59 -8.78 -18.99 -3.31
CA ALA A 59 -9.41 -18.37 -2.14
C ALA A 59 -8.47 -17.77 -1.05
N ASN A 60 -7.21 -18.22 -0.97
CA ASN A 60 -6.20 -17.73 -0.02
C ASN A 60 -4.81 -17.55 -0.64
N VAL A 61 -4.76 -17.01 -1.85
CA VAL A 61 -3.53 -16.94 -2.64
C VAL A 61 -2.75 -15.65 -2.39
N VAL A 62 -1.42 -15.81 -2.37
CA VAL A 62 -0.44 -14.74 -2.48
C VAL A 62 0.18 -14.80 -3.89
N ILE A 63 0.26 -13.65 -4.53
CA ILE A 63 0.76 -13.50 -5.90
C ILE A 63 1.95 -12.54 -5.88
N MET A 64 3.00 -12.96 -6.55
CA MET A 64 4.08 -12.08 -6.95
C MET A 64 3.87 -11.67 -8.40
N ALA A 65 3.72 -10.38 -8.64
CA ALA A 65 3.67 -9.80 -9.98
C ALA A 65 4.96 -9.00 -10.22
N GLY A 66 5.62 -9.21 -11.37
CA GLY A 66 6.90 -8.57 -11.69
C GLY A 66 8.13 -9.48 -11.60
N SER A 67 9.22 -9.07 -12.27
CA SER A 67 10.34 -9.92 -12.74
C SER A 67 11.32 -10.37 -11.65
N ASP A 68 12.36 -11.13 -12.05
CA ASP A 68 13.51 -11.53 -11.22
C ASP A 68 14.33 -10.35 -10.64
N ARG A 69 13.93 -9.11 -10.93
CA ARG A 69 14.56 -7.90 -10.41
C ARG A 69 13.82 -7.46 -9.15
N PRO A 70 14.48 -7.40 -7.99
CA PRO A 70 13.80 -7.16 -6.71
C PRO A 70 12.97 -5.87 -6.61
N HIS A 71 13.31 -4.83 -7.38
CA HIS A 71 12.60 -3.56 -7.39
C HIS A 71 11.31 -3.57 -8.24
N ASP A 72 11.20 -4.50 -9.19
CA ASP A 72 10.01 -4.65 -10.05
C ASP A 72 8.99 -5.63 -9.45
N ALA A 73 9.40 -6.41 -8.44
CA ALA A 73 8.55 -7.40 -7.79
C ALA A 73 7.56 -6.77 -6.80
N SER A 74 6.30 -7.17 -6.91
CA SER A 74 5.20 -6.70 -6.06
C SER A 74 4.45 -7.87 -5.44
N LEU A 75 3.99 -7.69 -4.21
CA LEU A 75 3.29 -8.71 -3.43
C LEU A 75 1.81 -8.38 -3.31
N TRP A 76 0.98 -9.31 -3.75
CA TRP A 76 -0.48 -9.16 -3.78
C TRP A 76 -1.13 -10.30 -3.03
N VAL A 77 -2.14 -10.01 -2.23
CA VAL A 77 -2.89 -11.01 -1.47
C VAL A 77 -4.37 -10.88 -1.78
N ARG A 78 -5.10 -11.99 -1.71
CA ARG A 78 -6.56 -11.92 -1.77
C ARG A 78 -7.11 -10.97 -0.72
N ALA A 79 -8.18 -10.26 -1.07
CA ALA A 79 -8.89 -9.44 -0.10
C ALA A 79 -9.29 -10.24 1.14
N SER A 80 -9.58 -11.54 1.06
CA SER A 80 -9.90 -12.42 2.21
C SER A 80 -8.71 -12.72 3.14
N TYR A 81 -7.48 -12.67 2.63
CA TYR A 81 -6.26 -13.13 3.30
C TYR A 81 -5.98 -12.35 4.59
N ARG A 82 -5.31 -13.00 5.56
CA ARG A 82 -5.16 -12.48 6.93
C ARG A 82 -3.71 -12.43 7.42
N ASP A 83 -2.84 -13.34 6.97
CA ASP A 83 -1.45 -13.41 7.45
C ASP A 83 -0.48 -12.58 6.57
N TYR A 84 -0.68 -11.27 6.53
CA TYR A 84 0.16 -10.39 5.70
C TYR A 84 1.64 -10.49 6.04
N ARG A 85 1.96 -10.67 7.33
CA ARG A 85 3.33 -10.78 7.81
C ARG A 85 4.01 -12.03 7.29
N GLY A 86 3.35 -13.19 7.36
CA GLY A 86 3.86 -14.44 6.79
C GLY A 86 4.07 -14.35 5.27
N ALA A 87 3.10 -13.77 4.54
CA ALA A 87 3.24 -13.54 3.10
C ALA A 87 4.46 -12.68 2.76
N TYR A 88 4.71 -11.61 3.52
CA TYR A 88 5.84 -10.72 3.28
C TYR A 88 7.18 -11.37 3.63
N ILE A 89 7.24 -12.20 4.67
CA ILE A 89 8.43 -13.02 4.99
C ILE A 89 8.76 -13.97 3.82
N ALA A 90 7.75 -14.68 3.30
CA ALA A 90 7.92 -15.58 2.15
C ALA A 90 8.39 -14.82 0.90
N PHE A 91 7.84 -13.63 0.67
CA PHE A 91 8.25 -12.72 -0.39
C PHE A 91 9.72 -12.29 -0.25
N LEU A 92 10.15 -11.86 0.95
CA LEU A 92 11.53 -11.46 1.22
C LEU A 92 12.51 -12.60 0.97
N LYS A 93 12.16 -13.83 1.38
CA LYS A 93 12.96 -15.02 1.10
C LYS A 93 13.06 -15.31 -0.39
N LYS A 94 11.95 -15.24 -1.12
CA LYS A 94 11.92 -15.57 -2.56
C LYS A 94 12.66 -14.55 -3.42
N ILE A 95 12.44 -13.25 -3.17
CA ILE A 95 12.99 -12.18 -4.02
C ILE A 95 14.40 -11.76 -3.60
N TYR A 96 14.64 -11.67 -2.29
CA TYR A 96 15.89 -11.12 -1.77
C TYR A 96 16.81 -12.20 -1.17
N GLY A 97 16.40 -13.48 -1.16
CA GLY A 97 17.17 -14.56 -0.57
C GLY A 97 17.32 -14.46 0.95
N LEU A 98 16.52 -13.61 1.61
CA LEU A 98 16.64 -13.35 3.04
C LEU A 98 15.79 -14.27 3.89
N THR A 99 16.41 -14.90 4.87
CA THR A 99 15.70 -15.57 5.97
C THR A 99 15.42 -14.54 7.05
N VAL A 100 14.14 -14.19 7.23
CA VAL A 100 13.67 -13.21 8.22
C VAL A 100 12.62 -13.83 9.13
N THR A 101 12.58 -13.37 10.36
CA THR A 101 11.61 -13.76 11.38
C THR A 101 10.55 -12.67 11.59
N PRO A 102 9.42 -12.98 12.23
CA PRO A 102 8.44 -11.96 12.61
C PRO A 102 9.02 -10.81 13.45
N GLN A 103 10.05 -11.09 14.25
CA GLN A 103 10.75 -10.13 15.11
C GLN A 103 11.58 -9.14 14.28
N ASP A 104 12.20 -9.56 13.19
CA ASP A 104 12.99 -8.66 12.34
C ASP A 104 12.09 -7.60 11.67
N LEU A 105 10.81 -7.92 11.48
CA LEU A 105 9.80 -6.99 10.99
C LEU A 105 9.16 -6.15 12.11
N ALA A 106 9.57 -6.26 13.38
CA ALA A 106 8.91 -5.57 14.51
C ALA A 106 8.73 -4.05 14.35
N PRO A 107 9.66 -3.30 13.70
CA PRO A 107 9.48 -1.88 13.42
C PRO A 107 8.40 -1.57 12.37
N TYR A 108 7.89 -2.59 11.68
CA TYR A 108 7.00 -2.46 10.54
C TYR A 108 5.64 -3.12 10.78
N ASP A 109 4.62 -2.48 10.21
CA ASP A 109 3.34 -3.09 9.95
C ASP A 109 3.32 -3.51 8.47
N VAL A 110 2.97 -4.76 8.20
CA VAL A 110 2.74 -5.22 6.83
C VAL A 110 1.25 -5.09 6.57
N ASP A 111 0.88 -4.20 5.66
CA ASP A 111 -0.50 -3.81 5.46
C ASP A 111 -0.82 -3.59 3.97
N HIS A 112 -2.10 -3.64 3.64
CA HIS A 112 -2.57 -3.31 2.31
C HIS A 112 -2.41 -1.81 2.03
N LEU A 113 -1.97 -1.48 0.82
CA LEU A 113 -1.85 -0.09 0.41
C LEU A 113 -3.23 0.55 0.21
N LEU A 114 -4.16 -0.16 -0.44
CA LEU A 114 -5.57 0.21 -0.49
C LEU A 114 -6.35 -0.44 0.66
N ASN A 115 -7.19 0.35 1.32
CA ASN A 115 -8.09 -0.18 2.35
C ASN A 115 -9.03 -1.25 1.76
N ARG A 116 -9.02 -2.45 2.35
CA ARG A 116 -9.87 -3.60 2.01
C ARG A 116 -11.36 -3.27 1.88
N ALA A 117 -11.90 -2.38 2.71
CA ALA A 117 -13.31 -1.98 2.66
C ALA A 117 -13.68 -1.26 1.35
N ARG A 118 -12.69 -0.73 0.64
CA ARG A 118 -12.87 0.04 -0.60
C ARG A 118 -12.53 -0.74 -1.86
N ALA A 119 -12.01 -1.96 -1.70
CA ALA A 119 -11.57 -2.80 -2.81
C ALA A 119 -12.73 -3.24 -3.72
N GLY A 120 -13.97 -3.26 -3.22
CA GLY A 120 -15.13 -3.78 -3.95
C GLY A 120 -14.92 -5.21 -4.46
N GLY A 121 -15.91 -5.80 -5.13
CA GLY A 121 -15.64 -6.95 -6.01
C GLY A 121 -15.52 -8.35 -5.39
N GLY A 122 -16.15 -8.60 -4.23
CA GLY A 122 -16.51 -9.95 -3.76
C GLY A 122 -15.44 -11.04 -3.94
N GLY A 123 -14.50 -11.15 -3.00
CA GLY A 123 -13.57 -12.29 -2.87
C GLY A 123 -12.57 -12.52 -4.01
N LYS A 124 -12.73 -11.89 -5.18
CA LYS A 124 -11.88 -12.08 -6.37
C LYS A 124 -10.76 -11.05 -6.49
N THR A 125 -10.86 -9.95 -5.73
CA THR A 125 -9.92 -8.84 -5.73
C THR A 125 -8.61 -9.17 -5.01
N MET A 126 -7.50 -8.71 -5.59
CA MET A 126 -6.16 -8.77 -5.04
C MET A 126 -5.77 -7.39 -4.49
N LEU A 127 -5.15 -7.36 -3.32
CA LEU A 127 -4.65 -6.17 -2.65
C LEU A 127 -3.13 -6.22 -2.61
N ARG A 128 -2.48 -5.15 -3.06
CA ARG A 128 -1.05 -5.01 -2.84
C ARG A 128 -0.77 -4.77 -1.37
N ILE A 129 0.20 -5.49 -0.81
CA ILE A 129 0.68 -5.30 0.55
C ILE A 129 2.15 -4.87 0.55
N GLU A 130 2.52 -4.05 1.51
CA GLU A 130 3.92 -3.63 1.74
C GLU A 130 4.19 -3.50 3.24
N ALA A 131 5.47 -3.59 3.60
CA ALA A 131 5.93 -3.17 4.93
C ALA A 131 6.02 -1.64 5.00
N VAL A 132 5.31 -1.06 5.97
CA VAL A 132 5.35 0.37 6.29
C VAL A 132 5.82 0.55 7.73
N ARG A 133 6.55 1.62 8.03
CA ARG A 133 7.03 1.86 9.39
C ARG A 133 5.84 2.03 10.34
N ARG A 134 5.83 1.24 11.41
CA ARG A 134 4.69 1.16 12.37
C ARG A 134 4.33 2.51 12.97
N SER A 135 5.31 3.30 13.37
CA SER A 135 5.09 4.63 13.94
C SER A 135 4.31 5.54 12.99
N THR A 136 4.70 5.52 11.72
CA THR A 136 4.11 6.36 10.68
C THR A 136 2.74 5.83 10.28
N ASN A 137 2.57 4.51 10.12
CA ASN A 137 1.28 3.91 9.79
C ASN A 137 0.20 4.25 10.83
N ARG A 138 0.54 4.21 12.13
CA ARG A 138 -0.37 4.57 13.23
C ARG A 138 -0.79 6.04 13.19
N GLN A 139 0.15 6.96 12.95
CA GLN A 139 -0.15 8.39 12.83
C GLN A 139 -1.14 8.64 11.67
N TRP A 140 -0.89 8.03 10.53
CA TRP A 140 -1.80 8.13 9.39
C TRP A 140 -3.15 7.47 9.65
N GLY A 141 -3.20 6.36 10.41
CA GLY A 141 -4.44 5.71 10.83
C GLY A 141 -5.37 6.67 11.58
N ALA A 142 -4.83 7.39 12.56
CA ALA A 142 -5.59 8.40 13.33
C ALA A 142 -6.13 9.54 12.44
N LEU A 143 -5.37 9.98 11.43
CA LEU A 143 -5.87 10.97 10.46
C LEU A 143 -6.97 10.38 9.57
N ILE A 144 -6.80 9.13 9.10
CA ILE A 144 -7.79 8.46 8.25
C ILE A 144 -9.09 8.19 9.01
N GLU A 145 -9.05 7.87 10.31
CA GLU A 145 -10.24 7.72 11.13
C GLU A 145 -11.03 9.03 11.22
N LYS A 146 -10.35 10.17 11.44
CA LYS A 146 -10.95 11.51 11.37
C LYS A 146 -11.56 11.81 10.00
N LEU A 147 -10.93 11.34 8.94
CA LEU A 147 -11.44 11.46 7.57
C LEU A 147 -12.67 10.57 7.34
N ALA A 148 -12.65 9.31 7.79
CA ALA A 148 -13.72 8.34 7.58
C ALA A 148 -15.02 8.68 8.34
N ALA A 149 -14.93 9.47 9.40
CA ALA A 149 -16.10 10.09 10.05
C ALA A 149 -16.81 11.14 9.16
N SER A 150 -16.25 11.49 8.00
CA SER A 150 -16.91 12.29 6.98
C SER A 150 -17.61 11.39 5.95
N ASP A 151 -18.95 11.47 5.88
CA ASP A 151 -19.79 10.71 4.93
C ASP A 151 -19.45 10.95 3.44
N LYS A 152 -18.57 11.90 3.14
CA LYS A 152 -18.26 12.38 1.78
C LYS A 152 -17.11 11.66 1.09
N ILE A 153 -16.49 10.66 1.73
CA ILE A 153 -15.32 9.94 1.17
C ILE A 153 -15.72 8.66 0.40
N ALA A 154 -16.96 8.17 0.52
CA ALA A 154 -17.41 6.97 -0.18
C ALA A 154 -17.84 7.29 -1.64
N GLY A 155 -17.34 6.51 -2.61
CA GLY A 155 -17.96 6.38 -3.95
C GLY A 155 -17.48 7.30 -5.08
N ASN A 156 -16.46 8.15 -4.90
CA ASN A 156 -15.99 9.06 -5.97
C ASN A 156 -14.61 8.66 -6.52
N ARG A 157 -14.46 8.55 -7.85
CA ARG A 157 -13.14 8.34 -8.52
C ARG A 157 -12.12 9.44 -8.21
N ARG A 158 -12.58 10.66 -7.89
CA ARG A 158 -11.70 11.74 -7.41
C ARG A 158 -11.01 11.33 -6.09
N THR A 159 -11.72 10.61 -5.21
CA THR A 159 -11.20 10.09 -3.94
C THR A 159 -10.07 9.09 -4.12
N SER A 160 -10.08 8.27 -5.19
CA SER A 160 -8.95 7.38 -5.49
C SER A 160 -7.65 8.15 -5.68
N ARG A 161 -7.68 9.30 -6.38
CA ARG A 161 -6.51 10.19 -6.54
C ARG A 161 -6.03 10.79 -5.22
N LEU A 162 -6.97 11.12 -4.34
CA LEU A 162 -6.69 11.73 -3.03
C LEU A 162 -6.00 10.71 -2.11
N MET A 163 -6.47 9.46 -2.12
CA MET A 163 -5.89 8.37 -1.34
C MET A 163 -4.46 8.01 -1.79
N SER A 164 -4.12 8.23 -3.06
CA SER A 164 -2.77 8.01 -3.58
C SER A 164 -1.72 8.82 -2.79
N TYR A 165 -1.96 10.10 -2.49
CA TYR A 165 -0.97 10.90 -1.74
C TYR A 165 -0.85 10.50 -0.27
N LEU A 166 -1.92 9.98 0.35
CA LEU A 166 -1.85 9.39 1.70
C LEU A 166 -0.96 8.14 1.70
N ILE A 167 -1.16 7.27 0.71
CA ILE A 167 -0.38 6.04 0.55
C ILE A 167 1.08 6.39 0.25
N ALA A 168 1.33 7.37 -0.62
CA ALA A 168 2.67 7.87 -0.89
C ALA A 168 3.35 8.38 0.39
N GLY A 169 2.65 9.17 1.21
CA GLY A 169 3.15 9.65 2.51
C GLY A 169 3.48 8.51 3.48
N LYS A 170 2.59 7.52 3.60
CA LYS A 170 2.82 6.31 4.42
C LYS A 170 4.06 5.53 3.98
N VAL A 171 4.16 5.23 2.69
CA VAL A 171 5.26 4.47 2.09
C VAL A 171 6.57 5.23 2.18
N ALA A 172 6.52 6.55 2.01
CA ALA A 172 7.67 7.44 2.12
C ALA A 172 8.17 7.64 3.56
N ASP A 173 7.50 7.07 4.56
CA ASP A 173 7.78 7.31 5.98
C ASP A 173 7.69 8.80 6.36
N CYS A 174 6.72 9.51 5.79
CA CYS A 174 6.46 10.92 6.09
C CYS A 174 5.32 11.03 7.10
N ALA A 175 5.47 11.90 8.09
CA ALA A 175 4.41 12.19 9.05
C ALA A 175 3.19 12.82 8.34
N PRO A 176 1.95 12.47 8.76
CA PRO A 176 0.77 13.18 8.30
C PRO A 176 0.71 14.60 8.87
N PRO A 177 -0.08 15.50 8.25
CA PRO A 177 -0.49 16.75 8.89
C PRO A 177 -1.24 16.46 10.21
N ALA A 178 -1.13 17.35 11.19
CA ALA A 178 -1.74 17.18 12.52
C ALA A 178 -3.28 17.17 12.49
N GLY A 179 -3.86 17.79 11.46
CA GLY A 179 -5.29 17.87 11.22
C GLY A 179 -5.61 18.29 9.78
N LEU A 180 -6.90 18.34 9.45
CA LEU A 180 -7.35 18.66 8.08
C LEU A 180 -7.01 20.10 7.67
N ASP A 181 -7.03 21.03 8.62
CA ASP A 181 -6.71 22.44 8.40
C ASP A 181 -5.22 22.78 8.52
N ASP A 182 -4.37 21.82 8.89
CA ASP A 182 -2.93 22.03 9.06
C ASP A 182 -2.24 22.29 7.72
N ARG A 183 -2.15 23.58 7.34
CA ARG A 183 -1.50 24.03 6.10
C ARG A 183 0.02 23.83 6.17
N ALA A 184 0.63 24.06 7.33
CA ALA A 184 2.07 23.91 7.50
C ALA A 184 2.49 22.44 7.35
N GLY A 185 1.76 21.52 7.98
CA GLY A 185 1.99 20.07 7.84
C GLY A 185 1.77 19.56 6.42
N ARG A 186 0.78 20.11 5.70
CA ARG A 186 0.59 19.81 4.26
C ARG A 186 1.77 20.24 3.40
N GLU A 187 2.31 21.44 3.64
CA GLU A 187 3.46 21.94 2.90
C GLU A 187 4.72 21.12 3.21
N GLN A 188 4.95 20.78 4.49
CA GLN A 188 6.06 19.90 4.89
C GLN A 188 5.97 18.53 4.21
N LEU A 189 4.77 17.94 4.16
CA LEU A 189 4.54 16.68 3.46
C LEU A 189 4.80 16.82 1.95
N ALA A 190 4.36 17.92 1.33
CA ALA A 190 4.62 18.18 -0.08
C ALA A 190 6.12 18.28 -0.38
N VAL A 191 6.87 19.04 0.42
CA VAL A 191 8.33 19.14 0.31
C VAL A 191 9.00 17.77 0.48
N ALA A 192 8.58 16.98 1.47
CA ALA A 192 9.13 15.66 1.73
C ALA A 192 8.85 14.65 0.61
N LEU A 193 7.68 14.69 -0.01
CA LEU A 193 7.37 13.85 -1.17
C LEU A 193 8.10 14.34 -2.44
N SER A 194 8.31 15.65 -2.55
CA SER A 194 9.04 16.25 -3.68
C SER A 194 10.53 15.93 -3.65
N SER A 195 11.15 15.87 -2.47
CA SER A 195 12.53 15.37 -2.34
C SER A 195 12.67 13.89 -2.73
N ARG A 196 11.55 13.17 -2.78
CA ARG A 196 11.44 11.80 -3.32
C ARG A 196 10.93 11.80 -4.76
N GLY A 197 11.05 12.92 -5.48
CA GLY A 197 10.85 13.10 -6.91
C GLY A 197 9.40 13.13 -7.40
N LEU A 198 8.42 13.29 -6.51
CA LEU A 198 7.06 13.64 -6.92
C LEU A 198 7.00 15.13 -7.30
N ASN A 199 6.08 15.51 -8.19
CA ASN A 199 5.91 16.91 -8.57
C ASN A 199 5.33 17.72 -7.39
N PRO A 200 6.01 18.77 -6.89
CA PRO A 200 5.58 19.55 -5.73
C PRO A 200 4.21 20.20 -5.92
N ASP A 201 3.94 20.74 -7.10
CA ASP A 201 2.69 21.46 -7.37
C ASP A 201 1.51 20.49 -7.46
N GLU A 202 1.73 19.30 -8.03
CA GLU A 202 0.72 18.24 -8.04
C GLU A 202 0.45 17.70 -6.65
N VAL A 203 1.49 17.48 -5.84
CA VAL A 203 1.34 17.01 -4.46
C VAL A 203 0.58 18.05 -3.63
N ARG A 204 0.99 19.33 -3.66
CA ARG A 204 0.27 20.40 -2.94
C ARG A 204 -1.18 20.48 -3.36
N LYS A 205 -1.45 20.55 -4.67
CA LYS A 205 -2.81 20.61 -5.21
C LYS A 205 -3.62 19.37 -4.84
N GLY A 206 -3.00 18.19 -4.84
CA GLY A 206 -3.61 16.92 -4.42
C GLY A 206 -4.00 16.92 -2.94
N LEU A 207 -3.07 17.31 -2.07
CA LEU A 207 -3.27 17.41 -0.61
C LEU A 207 -4.32 18.47 -0.25
N ASP A 208 -4.31 19.63 -0.91
CA ASP A 208 -5.28 20.70 -0.68
C ASP A 208 -6.69 20.34 -1.17
N ASN A 209 -6.77 19.68 -2.34
CA ASN A 209 -8.04 19.16 -2.82
C ASN A 209 -8.58 18.04 -1.92
N MET A 210 -7.70 17.29 -1.26
CA MET A 210 -8.10 16.22 -0.35
C MET A 210 -8.54 16.77 0.99
N LEU A 211 -7.60 17.34 1.73
CA LEU A 211 -7.79 17.69 3.14
C LEU A 211 -8.55 19.00 3.26
N GLY A 212 -8.26 19.98 2.39
CA GLY A 212 -8.94 21.27 2.39
C GLY A 212 -10.39 21.19 1.90
N HIS A 213 -10.73 20.28 0.98
CA HIS A 213 -12.13 20.07 0.62
C HIS A 213 -12.92 19.39 1.74
N ILE A 214 -12.31 18.47 2.48
CA ILE A 214 -12.99 17.78 3.58
C ILE A 214 -13.17 18.73 4.77
N ALA A 215 -12.14 19.53 5.11
CA ALA A 215 -12.22 20.51 6.21
C ALA A 215 -13.34 21.55 6.02
N ARG A 216 -13.41 22.17 4.84
CA ARG A 216 -14.43 23.21 4.50
C ARG A 216 -15.87 22.70 4.50
N ASN A 217 -16.06 21.39 4.53
CA ASN A 217 -17.37 20.74 4.41
C ASN A 217 -17.79 20.04 5.73
N GLN A 218 -17.02 20.23 6.81
CA GLN A 218 -17.32 19.80 8.18
C GLN A 218 -17.85 20.94 9.07
N THR A 219 -17.70 22.21 8.64
CA THR A 219 -18.40 23.39 9.18
C THR A 219 -19.72 23.61 8.46
#